data_AF-A0A085Z2U2-F1
#
_entry.id   AF-A0A085Z2U2-F1
#
_cell.length_a   1.000
_cell.length_b   1.000
_cell.length_c   1.000
_cell.angle_alpha   90.00
_cell.angle_beta   90.00
_cell.angle_gamma   90.00
#
_symmetry.space_group_name_H-M   'P 1'
#
loop_
_entity.id
_entity.type
_entity.pdbx_description
1 polymer ?
#
loop_
_entity_poly.entity_id
_entity_poly.type
_entity_poly.pdbx_seq_one_letter_code
_entity_poly.pdbx_strand_id
1 'polypeptide(L)' 'MKQAEIKNLSLEDVQAKLAEAKAEFTKMKLAHKISPLENPIQIRDLRKTIARLNTELTNKQ' A
#
# COMPACT_ATOMS: atom_id res chain seq x y z
N MET A 1 -2.02 -7.31 4.02
CA MET A 1 -0.69 -7.74 4.49
C MET A 1 -0.60 -7.63 6.00
N LYS A 2 -0.18 -8.72 6.66
CA LYS A 2 0.16 -8.71 8.08
C LYS A 2 1.59 -8.19 8.24
N GLN A 3 1.88 -7.50 9.34
CA GLN A 3 3.19 -6.89 9.56
C GLN A 3 4.34 -7.91 9.56
N ALA A 4 4.08 -9.15 10.00
CA ALA A 4 5.04 -10.24 9.95
C ALA A 4 5.51 -10.57 8.52
N GLU A 5 4.62 -10.49 7.53
CA GLU A 5 4.96 -10.71 6.12
C GLU A 5 5.82 -9.57 5.57
N ILE A 6 5.66 -8.36 6.09
CA ILE A 6 6.38 -7.17 5.63
C ILE A 6 7.81 -7.16 6.19
N LYS A 7 8.01 -7.65 7.42
CA LYS A 7 9.34 -7.76 8.04
C LYS A 7 10.29 -8.68 7.29
N ASN A 8 9.77 -9.75 6.70
CA ASN A 8 10.55 -10.77 5.98
C ASN A 8 11.01 -10.34 4.57
N LEU A 9 10.58 -9.18 4.08
CA LEU A 9 10.95 -8.66 2.75
C LEU A 9 12.30 -7.93 2.78
N SER A 10 13.04 -7.96 1.67
CA SER A 10 14.26 -7.14 1.50
C SER A 10 13.92 -5.64 1.43
N LEU A 11 14.88 -4.77 1.70
CA LEU A 11 14.73 -3.32 1.55
C LEU A 11 14.27 -2.92 0.14
N GLU A 12 14.85 -3.55 -0.87
CA GLU A 12 14.52 -3.33 -2.29
C GLU A 12 13.07 -3.78 -2.59
N ASP A 13 12.67 -4.95 -2.08
CA ASP A 13 11.30 -5.46 -2.26
C ASP A 13 10.25 -4.56 -1.60
N VAL A 14 10.58 -3.98 -0.43
CA VAL A 14 9.69 -3.05 0.27
C VAL A 14 9.52 -1.76 -0.54
N GLN A 15 10.60 -1.23 -1.13
CA GLN A 15 10.51 -0.06 -2.01
C GLN A 15 9.71 -0.35 -3.28
N ALA A 16 9.94 -1.50 -3.93
CA ALA A 16 9.21 -1.90 -5.13
C ALA A 16 7.69 -2.02 -4.85
N LYS A 17 7.31 -2.73 -3.79
CA LYS A 17 5.91 -2.88 -3.38
C LYS A 17 5.26 -1.57 -2.98
N LEU A 18 6.01 -0.65 -2.39
CA LEU A 18 5.51 0.66 -2.03
C LEU A 18 5.21 1.51 -3.26
N ALA A 19 6.07 1.47 -4.28
CA ALA A 19 5.82 2.16 -5.55
C ALA A 19 4.57 1.62 -6.24
N GLU A 20 4.43 0.30 -6.30
CA GLU A 20 3.26 -0.39 -6.86
C GLU A 20 1.97 -0.05 -6.10
N ALA A 21 1.98 -0.17 -4.78
CA ALA A 21 0.81 0.13 -3.94
C ALA A 21 0.38 1.62 -4.02
N LYS A 22 1.34 2.54 -4.18
CA LYS A 22 1.03 3.96 -4.41
C LYS A 22 0.34 4.18 -5.75
N ALA A 23 0.81 3.53 -6.82
CA ALA A 23 0.20 3.62 -8.15
C ALA A 23 -1.22 3.02 -8.17
N GLU A 24 -1.40 1.89 -7.48
CA GLU A 24 -2.73 1.27 -7.35
C GLU A 24 -3.68 2.17 -6.54
N PHE A 25 -3.19 2.81 -5.48
CA PHE A 25 -3.99 3.72 -4.65
C PHE A 25 -4.48 4.94 -5.43
N THR A 26 -3.63 5.55 -6.26
CA THR A 26 -4.03 6.70 -7.09
C THR A 26 -5.04 6.28 -8.14
N LYS A 27 -4.84 5.13 -8.80
CA LYS A 27 -5.78 4.56 -9.77
C LYS A 27 -7.15 4.28 -9.15
N MET A 28 -7.20 3.60 -8.00
CA MET A 28 -8.46 3.32 -7.29
C MET A 28 -9.15 4.59 -6.82
N LYS A 29 -8.41 5.58 -6.29
CA LYS A 29 -8.98 6.86 -5.85
C LYS A 29 -9.59 7.64 -7.02
N LEU A 30 -8.93 7.61 -8.19
CA LEU A 30 -9.44 8.23 -9.40
C LEU A 30 -10.69 7.48 -9.92
N ALA A 31 -10.63 6.15 -9.96
CA ALA A 31 -11.76 5.32 -10.36
C ALA A 31 -12.99 5.57 -9.47
N HIS A 32 -12.81 5.64 -8.14
CA HIS A 32 -13.87 5.93 -7.18
C HIS A 32 -14.51 7.31 -7.36
N LYS A 33 -13.73 8.29 -7.82
CA LYS A 33 -14.21 9.64 -8.10
C LYS A 33 -15.06 9.69 -9.37
N ILE A 34 -14.76 8.83 -10.34
CA ILE A 34 -15.48 8.76 -11.63
C ILE A 34 -16.74 7.90 -11.50
N SER A 35 -16.64 6.77 -10.82
CA SER A 35 -17.76 5.85 -10.57
C SER A 35 -17.69 5.34 -9.13
N PRO A 36 -18.81 5.29 -8.39
CA PRO A 36 -18.84 4.65 -7.08
C PRO A 36 -18.28 3.23 -7.19
N LEU A 37 -17.26 2.93 -6.40
CA LEU A 37 -16.67 1.59 -6.37
C LEU A 37 -17.59 0.71 -5.53
N GLU A 38 -17.76 -0.55 -5.94
CA GLU A 38 -18.52 -1.55 -5.17
C GLU A 38 -17.97 -1.71 -3.74
N ASN A 39 -16.64 -1.62 -3.57
CA ASN A 39 -15.99 -1.83 -2.27
C ASN A 39 -14.97 -0.71 -1.93
N PRO A 40 -15.43 0.44 -1.39
CA PRO A 40 -14.55 1.54 -0.95
C PRO A 40 -13.57 1.15 0.17
N ILE A 41 -13.86 0.05 0.89
CA ILE A 41 -13.02 -0.49 1.97
C ILE A 41 -11.61 -0.85 1.46
N GLN A 42 -11.49 -1.29 0.20
CA GLN A 42 -10.20 -1.64 -0.41
C GLN A 42 -9.23 -0.44 -0.43
N ILE A 43 -9.73 0.79 -0.64
CA ILE A 43 -8.91 2.02 -0.61
C ILE A 43 -8.32 2.23 0.79
N ARG A 44 -9.09 1.94 1.84
CA ARG A 44 -8.65 2.05 3.22
C ARG A 44 -7.58 1.02 3.54
N ASP A 45 -7.76 -0.22 3.08
CA ASP A 45 -6.83 -1.32 3.37
C ASP A 45 -5.51 -1.15 2.61
N LEU A 46 -5.56 -0.65 1.38
CA LEU A 46 -4.39 -0.28 0.60
C LEU A 46 -3.62 0.87 1.27
N ARG A 47 -4.32 1.91 1.76
CA ARG A 47 -3.71 3.01 2.54
C ARG A 47 -2.98 2.50 3.78
N LYS A 48 -3.58 1.57 4.52
CA LYS A 48 -2.94 0.95 5.70
C LYS A 48 -1.70 0.14 5.31
N THR A 49 -1.73 -0.53 4.16
CA THR A 49 -0.57 -1.28 3.65
C THR A 49 0.59 -0.35 3.29
N ILE A 50 0.33 0.76 2.61
CA ILE A 50 1.33 1.80 2.32
C ILE A 50 1.97 2.35 3.62
N ALA A 51 1.15 2.64 4.63
CA ALA A 51 1.64 3.12 5.91
C ALA A 51 2.60 2.12 6.57
N ARG A 52 2.23 0.83 6.59
CA ARG A 52 3.10 -0.23 7.13
C ARG A 52 4.41 -0.37 6.36
N LEU A 53 4.38 -0.29 5.03
CA LEU A 53 5.60 -0.34 4.20
C LEU A 53 6.53 0.85 4.50
N ASN A 54 5.99 2.07 4.65
CA ASN A 54 6.77 3.23 5.07
C ASN A 54 7.39 3.05 6.46
N THR A 55 6.61 2.53 7.43
CA THR A 55 7.12 2.30 8.79
C THR A 55 8.28 1.30 8.79
N GLU A 56 8.19 0.23 8.00
CA GLU A 56 9.27 -0.76 7.90
C GLU A 56 10.51 -0.19 7.18
N LEU A 57 10.35 0.73 6.22
CA LEU A 57 11.49 1.46 5.65
C LEU A 57 12.19 2.33 6.69
N THR A 58 11.43 3.06 7.51
CA THR A 58 11.99 3.89 8.58
C THR A 58 12.67 3.04 9.66
N ASN A 59 12.13 1.86 9.98
CA ASN A 59 12.74 0.96 10.97
C ASN A 59 14.03 0.28 10.49
N LYS A 60 14.25 0.21 9.16
CA LYS A 60 15.43 -0.40 8.55
C LYS A 60 16.49 0.61 8.10
N GLN A 61 16.19 1.91 8.16
CA GLN A 61 17.16 3.01 8.05
C GLN A 61 17.93 3.16 9.36
#